data_AF-A0A1A8JVS5-F1
#
_entry.id   AF-A0A1A8JVS5-F1
#
_cell.length_a   1.000
_cell.length_b   1.000
_cell.length_c   1.000
_cell.angle_alpha   90.00
_cell.angle_beta   90.00
_cell.angle_gamma   90.00
#
_symmetry.space_group_name_H-M   'P 1'
#
loop_
_entity.id
_entity.type
_entity.pdbx_description
1 polymer ?
#
loop_
_entity_poly.entity_id
_entity_poly.type
_entity_poly.pdbx_seq_one_letter_code
_entity_poly.pdbx_strand_id
1 'polypeptide(L)'
;LRPGQRAVIGNGRILGLFEEQEEFTMEDFHLLERITLSGSAEKVKTKVKEMGMKPKHASDLVMKVDALLAAAPKGEVRRDFHFKEANSSVLQLAPRENEVFYDVVAIVDPLTREAQKISSLLIVLSQVVNVRLQVFMNCRAKLSEMPLKSFYRFVLESD
;
A
#
# COMPACT_ATOMS: atom_id res chain seq x y z
N LEU A 1 25.94 -5.37 8.98
CA LEU A 1 27.14 -4.58 9.36
C LEU A 1 28.28 -5.55 9.60
N ARG A 2 29.44 -5.32 8.99
CA ARG A 2 30.63 -6.14 9.26
C ARG A 2 31.27 -5.70 10.59
N PRO A 3 32.00 -6.59 11.28
CA PRO A 3 32.79 -6.19 12.44
C PRO A 3 33.69 -4.98 12.11
N GLY A 4 33.69 -3.96 12.97
CA GLY A 4 34.48 -2.74 12.79
C GLY A 4 33.83 -1.64 11.95
N GLN A 5 32.70 -1.89 11.28
CA GLN A 5 31.98 -0.84 10.53
C GLN A 5 31.16 0.05 11.46
N ARG A 6 31.27 1.37 11.24
CA ARG A 6 30.44 2.39 11.90
C ARG A 6 29.16 2.63 11.08
N ALA A 7 28.03 2.73 11.75
CA ALA A 7 26.75 3.08 11.16
C ALA A 7 25.85 3.74 12.21
N VAL A 8 24.95 4.61 11.76
CA VAL A 8 23.93 5.26 12.58
C VAL A 8 22.58 4.67 12.22
N ILE A 9 21.77 4.36 13.22
CA ILE A 9 20.42 3.82 13.01
C ILE A 9 19.42 4.83 13.55
N GLY A 10 18.60 5.38 12.66
CA GLY A 10 17.52 6.31 12.98
C GLY A 10 16.20 5.71 12.54
N ASN A 11 15.30 5.43 13.47
CA ASN A 11 13.96 4.92 13.20
C ASN A 11 13.91 3.74 12.21
N GLY A 12 14.75 2.72 12.43
CA GLY A 12 14.86 1.53 11.56
C GLY A 12 15.62 1.75 10.24
N ARG A 13 15.95 2.99 9.86
CA ARG A 13 16.82 3.31 8.74
C ARG A 13 18.27 3.21 9.16
N ILE A 14 19.05 2.41 8.43
CA ILE A 14 20.49 2.31 8.60
C ILE A 14 21.14 3.36 7.70
N LEU A 15 21.81 4.33 8.31
CA LEU A 15 22.72 5.24 7.62
C LEU A 15 24.12 4.68 7.79
N GLY A 16 24.70 4.22 6.69
CA GLY A 16 26.04 3.63 6.73
C GLY A 16 26.64 3.50 5.34
N LEU A 17 27.88 3.96 5.21
CA LEU A 17 29.12 3.18 5.18
C LEU A 17 30.19 4.24 5.45
N PHE A 18 30.22 4.74 6.68
CA PHE A 18 31.09 5.87 7.01
C PHE A 18 32.54 5.47 6.76
N GLU A 19 33.27 6.27 5.98
CA GLU A 19 34.70 6.08 5.79
C GLU A 19 35.43 6.22 7.15
N GLU A 20 36.65 5.73 7.28
CA GLU A 20 37.40 5.81 8.55
C GLU A 20 37.56 7.26 9.05
N GLN A 21 37.58 8.23 8.14
CA GLN A 21 37.72 9.66 8.44
C GLN A 21 36.39 10.43 8.46
N GLU A 22 35.27 9.80 8.11
CA GLU A 22 33.98 10.47 8.13
C GLU A 22 33.47 10.56 9.56
N GLU A 23 33.24 11.79 10.03
CA GLU A 23 32.68 12.06 11.36
C GLU A 23 31.19 12.38 11.21
N PHE A 24 30.38 11.76 12.06
CA PHE A 24 28.96 12.09 12.18
C PHE A 24 28.79 12.91 13.45
N THR A 25 28.54 14.20 13.27
CA THR A 25 28.56 15.21 14.33
C THR A 25 27.21 15.31 15.04
N MET A 26 27.14 16.10 16.13
CA MET A 26 25.87 16.36 16.82
C MET A 26 24.88 17.08 15.91
N GLU A 27 25.37 17.97 15.05
CA GLU A 27 24.58 18.69 14.06
C GLU A 27 23.94 17.72 13.06
N ASP A 28 24.65 16.66 12.66
CA ASP A 28 24.12 15.62 11.77
C ASP A 28 23.02 14.79 12.43
N PHE A 29 23.15 14.50 13.74
CA PHE A 29 22.07 13.86 14.51
C PHE A 29 20.82 14.74 14.57
N HIS A 30 20.97 16.05 14.80
CA HIS A 30 19.85 16.99 14.79
C HIS A 30 19.19 17.10 13.41
N LEU A 31 19.99 17.09 12.34
CA LEU A 31 19.48 17.08 10.98
C LEU A 31 18.70 15.79 10.69
N LEU A 32 19.24 14.64 11.08
CA LEU A 32 18.58 13.34 10.93
C LEU A 32 17.22 13.30 11.64
N GLU A 33 17.16 13.78 12.87
CA GLU A 33 15.91 13.89 13.62
C GLU A 33 14.91 14.79 12.88
N ARG A 34 15.36 15.97 12.44
CA ARG A 34 14.50 16.93 11.72
C ARG A 34 13.95 16.36 10.41
N ILE A 35 14.79 15.68 9.62
CA ILE A 35 14.37 15.04 8.36
C ILE A 35 13.37 13.92 8.63
N THR A 36 13.66 13.07 9.63
CA THR A 36 12.78 11.95 9.99
C THR A 36 11.42 12.46 10.45
N LEU A 37 11.41 13.48 11.32
CA LEU A 37 10.19 14.06 11.86
C LEU A 37 9.37 14.80 10.79
N SER A 38 10.01 15.65 9.97
CA SER A 38 9.35 16.44 8.93
C SER A 38 8.86 15.62 7.73
N GLY A 39 9.38 14.40 7.55
CA GLY A 39 8.98 13.47 6.50
C GLY A 39 7.63 12.79 6.78
N SER A 40 7.65 11.46 6.92
CA SER A 40 6.45 10.66 7.14
C SER A 40 6.03 10.59 8.62
N ALA A 41 6.95 10.77 9.57
CA ALA A 41 6.70 10.51 10.98
C ALA A 41 5.61 11.41 11.58
N GLU A 42 5.57 12.71 11.25
CA GLU A 42 4.53 13.61 11.78
C GLU A 42 3.12 13.24 11.26
N LYS A 43 3.02 12.81 9.99
CA LYS A 43 1.76 12.32 9.41
C LYS A 43 1.31 11.02 10.06
N VAL A 44 2.25 10.09 10.27
CA VAL A 44 1.99 8.80 10.96
C VAL A 44 1.54 9.06 12.39
N LYS A 45 2.25 9.91 13.14
CA LYS A 45 1.90 10.33 14.50
C LYS A 45 0.50 10.90 14.60
N THR A 46 0.09 11.73 13.64
CA THR A 46 -1.27 12.28 13.59
C THR A 46 -2.31 11.17 13.45
N LYS A 47 -2.09 10.21 12.54
CA LYS A 47 -2.98 9.06 12.35
C LYS A 47 -3.01 8.11 13.54
N VAL A 48 -1.88 7.86 14.18
CA VAL A 48 -1.81 7.01 15.38
C VAL A 48 -2.54 7.66 16.56
N LYS A 49 -2.51 8.99 16.70
CA LYS A 49 -3.29 9.72 17.71
C LYS A 49 -4.80 9.56 17.51
N GLU A 50 -5.27 9.62 16.27
CA GLU A 50 -6.69 9.39 15.92
C GLU A 50 -7.18 8.00 16.33
N MET A 51 -6.29 7.01 16.45
CA MET A 51 -6.62 5.64 16.88
C MET A 51 -6.84 5.50 18.40
N GLY A 52 -6.64 6.56 19.20
CA GLY A 52 -6.93 6.54 20.64
C GLY A 52 -6.05 5.61 21.48
N MET A 53 -4.84 5.27 21.00
CA MET A 53 -3.95 4.33 21.68
C MET A 53 -3.23 4.95 22.89
N LYS A 54 -2.84 4.08 23.85
CA LYS A 54 -2.01 4.48 25.00
C LYS A 54 -0.68 5.08 24.52
N PRO A 55 -0.16 6.16 25.16
CA PRO A 55 1.02 6.89 24.68
C PRO A 55 2.26 6.04 24.39
N LYS A 56 2.56 5.07 25.26
CA LYS A 56 3.73 4.17 25.11
C LYS A 56 3.61 3.25 23.88
N HIS A 57 2.42 2.76 23.57
CA HIS A 57 2.20 1.92 22.39
C HIS A 57 2.09 2.76 21.11
N ALA A 58 1.62 4.01 21.24
CA ALA A 58 1.55 4.95 20.14
C ALA A 58 2.94 5.33 19.63
N SER A 59 3.90 5.64 20.49
CA SER A 59 5.28 5.98 20.08
C SER A 59 5.95 4.84 19.32
N ASP A 60 5.87 3.61 19.85
CA ASP A 60 6.47 2.44 19.22
C ASP A 60 5.84 2.14 17.86
N LEU A 61 4.51 2.31 17.74
CA LEU A 61 3.83 2.12 16.46
C LEU A 61 4.25 3.18 15.44
N VAL A 62 4.33 4.46 15.85
CA VAL A 62 4.79 5.54 14.97
C VAL A 62 6.17 5.22 14.42
N MET A 63 7.10 4.80 15.28
CA MET A 63 8.46 4.47 14.89
C MET A 63 8.47 3.30 13.88
N LYS A 64 7.78 2.20 14.19
CA LYS A 64 7.72 1.01 13.31
C LYS A 64 7.08 1.29 11.95
N VAL A 65 5.97 2.03 11.94
CA VAL A 65 5.24 2.37 10.70
C VAL A 65 6.06 3.32 9.83
N ASP A 66 6.67 4.35 10.43
CA ASP A 66 7.52 5.28 9.70
C ASP A 66 8.75 4.58 9.11
N ALA A 67 9.40 3.69 9.89
CA ALA A 67 10.49 2.85 9.41
C ALA A 67 10.10 2.01 8.18
N LEU A 68 8.92 1.37 8.23
CA LEU A 68 8.40 0.54 7.16
C LEU A 68 8.11 1.36 5.89
N LEU A 69 7.49 2.53 6.04
CA LEU A 69 7.18 3.42 4.92
C LEU A 69 8.45 4.02 4.31
N ALA A 70 9.45 4.35 5.13
CA ALA A 70 10.73 4.88 4.67
C ALA A 70 11.57 3.83 3.93
N ALA A 71 11.46 2.54 4.29
CA ALA A 71 12.17 1.45 3.63
C ALA A 71 11.64 1.14 2.22
N ALA A 72 10.37 1.47 1.94
CA ALA A 72 9.72 1.21 0.66
C ALA A 72 9.04 2.47 0.11
N PRO A 73 9.80 3.50 -0.29
CA PRO A 73 9.24 4.74 -0.82
C PRO A 73 8.49 4.43 -2.13
N LYS A 74 7.17 4.66 -2.14
CA LYS A 74 6.39 4.59 -3.38
C LYS A 74 6.45 5.93 -4.10
N GLY A 75 6.80 5.91 -5.39
CA GLY A 75 6.81 7.11 -6.23
C GLY A 75 5.41 7.67 -6.51
N GLU A 76 4.37 6.85 -6.36
CA GLU A 76 2.98 7.24 -6.57
C GLU A 76 2.26 7.55 -5.25
N VAL A 77 1.53 8.67 -5.24
CA VAL A 77 0.70 9.07 -4.11
C VAL A 77 -0.53 8.19 -4.03
N ARG A 78 -0.76 7.56 -2.87
CA ARG A 78 -2.00 6.83 -2.60
C ARG A 78 -3.17 7.82 -2.59
N ARG A 79 -4.17 7.57 -3.44
CA ARG A 79 -5.42 8.33 -3.47
C ARG A 79 -6.51 7.53 -2.78
N ASP A 80 -7.30 8.23 -1.98
CA ASP A 80 -8.50 7.67 -1.39
C ASP A 80 -9.71 8.07 -2.26
N PHE A 81 -10.55 7.10 -2.58
CA PHE A 81 -11.72 7.30 -3.44
C PHE A 81 -12.98 7.04 -2.63
N HIS A 82 -13.76 8.09 -2.42
CA HIS A 82 -15.05 7.99 -1.75
C HIS A 82 -16.13 7.63 -2.77
N PHE A 83 -16.55 6.38 -2.78
CA PHE A 83 -17.64 5.92 -3.63
C PHE A 83 -18.98 6.23 -2.95
N LYS A 84 -19.95 6.73 -3.72
CA LYS A 84 -21.34 6.83 -3.24
C LYS A 84 -21.89 5.43 -3.03
N GLU A 85 -22.78 5.26 -2.05
CA GLU A 85 -23.43 3.97 -1.75
C GLU A 85 -23.95 3.32 -3.03
N ALA A 86 -23.31 2.20 -3.38
CA ALA A 86 -23.55 1.52 -4.63
C ALA A 86 -24.21 0.17 -4.33
N ASN A 87 -25.44 0.24 -3.83
CA ASN A 87 -26.20 -0.94 -3.41
C ASN A 87 -26.56 -1.88 -4.58
N SER A 88 -26.45 -1.42 -5.83
CA SER A 88 -26.92 -2.16 -7.01
C SER A 88 -25.89 -2.35 -8.14
N SER A 89 -24.72 -1.69 -8.08
CA SER A 89 -23.77 -1.64 -9.22
C SER A 89 -22.34 -2.07 -8.87
N VAL A 90 -22.14 -2.62 -7.67
CA VAL A 90 -20.83 -3.05 -7.18
C VAL A 90 -20.90 -4.50 -6.74
N LEU A 91 -19.99 -5.30 -7.28
CA LEU A 91 -19.74 -6.64 -6.77
C LEU A 91 -18.83 -6.52 -5.56
N GLN A 92 -19.26 -7.07 -4.42
CA GLN A 92 -18.49 -7.08 -3.19
C GLN A 92 -18.22 -8.51 -2.75
N LEU A 93 -16.94 -8.84 -2.52
CA LEU A 93 -16.53 -10.06 -1.83
C LEU A 93 -15.98 -9.69 -0.47
N ALA A 94 -16.60 -10.24 0.58
CA ALA A 94 -16.18 -10.04 1.94
C ALA A 94 -14.88 -10.82 2.21
N PRO A 95 -13.92 -10.23 2.94
CA PRO A 95 -12.77 -10.97 3.42
C PRO A 95 -13.17 -11.95 4.54
N ARG A 96 -12.29 -12.90 4.84
CA ARG A 96 -12.39 -13.74 6.04
C ARG A 96 -12.25 -12.87 7.28
N GLU A 97 -13.15 -13.08 8.25
CA GLU A 97 -13.18 -12.35 9.50
C GLU A 97 -11.96 -12.66 10.38
N ASN A 98 -11.53 -11.69 11.18
CA ASN A 98 -10.41 -11.78 12.12
C ASN A 98 -9.04 -12.14 11.51
N GLU A 99 -8.91 -12.10 10.19
CA GLU A 99 -7.66 -12.26 9.47
C GLU A 99 -7.23 -10.93 8.83
N VAL A 100 -5.92 -10.76 8.63
CA VAL A 100 -5.42 -9.68 7.79
C VAL A 100 -5.90 -9.88 6.36
N PHE A 101 -6.30 -8.80 5.70
CA PHE A 101 -6.79 -8.85 4.33
C PHE A 101 -6.18 -7.75 3.47
N TYR A 102 -6.12 -8.01 2.18
CA TYR A 102 -5.79 -7.02 1.17
C TYR A 102 -7.08 -6.32 0.72
N ASP A 103 -7.04 -4.99 0.71
CA ASP A 103 -8.15 -4.19 0.21
C ASP A 103 -7.96 -3.89 -1.27
N VAL A 104 -8.83 -4.44 -2.12
CA VAL A 104 -8.72 -4.35 -3.58
C VAL A 104 -9.97 -3.70 -4.14
N VAL A 105 -9.77 -2.56 -4.79
CA VAL A 105 -10.82 -1.84 -5.50
C VAL A 105 -10.50 -1.86 -6.99
N ALA A 106 -11.39 -2.45 -7.78
CA ALA A 106 -11.28 -2.51 -9.23
C ALA A 106 -12.40 -1.69 -9.87
N ILE A 107 -12.05 -0.75 -10.75
CA ILE A 107 -13.01 0.01 -11.57
C ILE A 107 -12.78 -0.43 -13.00
N VAL A 108 -13.76 -1.12 -13.57
CA VAL A 108 -13.64 -1.77 -14.88
C VAL A 108 -14.85 -1.45 -15.75
N ASP A 109 -14.62 -1.29 -17.04
CA ASP A 109 -15.70 -1.39 -18.02
C ASP A 109 -15.80 -2.86 -18.45
N PRO A 110 -16.88 -3.58 -18.12
CA PRO A 110 -17.00 -5.02 -18.39
C PRO A 110 -16.92 -5.37 -19.87
N LEU A 111 -17.08 -4.40 -20.77
CA LEU A 111 -17.01 -4.59 -22.22
C LEU A 111 -15.61 -4.36 -22.81
N THR A 112 -14.57 -4.29 -21.97
CA THR A 112 -13.17 -4.13 -22.39
C THR A 112 -12.39 -5.45 -22.34
N ARG A 113 -11.36 -5.58 -23.17
CA ARG A 113 -10.45 -6.74 -23.11
C ARG A 113 -9.68 -6.77 -21.79
N GLU A 114 -9.35 -5.60 -21.27
CA GLU A 114 -8.64 -5.40 -20.02
C GLU A 114 -9.47 -5.93 -18.84
N ALA A 115 -10.79 -5.72 -18.86
CA ALA A 115 -11.70 -6.30 -17.87
C ALA A 115 -11.69 -7.84 -17.90
N GLN A 116 -11.62 -8.47 -19.08
CA GLN A 116 -11.52 -9.93 -19.20
C GLN A 116 -10.21 -10.48 -18.59
N LYS A 117 -9.11 -9.75 -18.77
CA LYS A 117 -7.80 -10.11 -18.20
C LYS A 117 -7.82 -9.97 -16.67
N ILE A 118 -8.22 -8.81 -16.18
CA ILE A 118 -8.15 -8.50 -14.75
C ILE A 118 -9.20 -9.30 -13.95
N SER A 119 -10.36 -9.62 -14.51
CA SER A 119 -11.35 -10.46 -13.84
C SER A 119 -10.79 -11.84 -13.53
N SER A 120 -10.11 -12.46 -14.50
CA SER A 120 -9.47 -13.77 -14.33
C SER A 120 -8.40 -13.73 -13.24
N LEU A 121 -7.58 -12.68 -13.22
CA LEU A 121 -6.56 -12.47 -12.18
C LEU A 121 -7.17 -12.26 -10.79
N LEU A 122 -8.22 -11.45 -10.67
CA LEU A 122 -8.89 -11.16 -9.39
C LEU A 122 -9.55 -12.40 -8.79
N ILE A 123 -10.07 -13.30 -9.63
CA ILE A 123 -10.62 -14.59 -9.20
C ILE A 123 -9.54 -15.47 -8.59
N VAL A 124 -8.38 -15.61 -9.24
CA VAL A 124 -7.28 -16.41 -8.68
C VAL A 124 -6.72 -15.75 -7.43
N LEU A 125 -6.57 -14.42 -7.42
CA LEU A 125 -6.06 -13.68 -6.27
C LEU A 125 -6.96 -13.87 -5.03
N SER A 126 -8.28 -13.87 -5.20
CA SER A 126 -9.22 -14.08 -4.08
C SER A 126 -9.21 -15.51 -3.53
N GLN A 127 -8.69 -16.48 -4.29
CA GLN A 127 -8.51 -17.86 -3.83
C GLN A 127 -7.20 -18.02 -3.04
N VAL A 128 -6.13 -17.32 -3.44
CA VAL A 128 -4.79 -17.48 -2.84
C VAL A 128 -4.61 -16.62 -1.58
N VAL A 129 -5.15 -15.40 -1.55
CA VAL A 129 -4.99 -14.47 -0.42
C VAL A 129 -6.34 -13.97 0.10
N ASN A 130 -6.37 -13.60 1.39
CA ASN A 130 -7.56 -13.01 1.98
C ASN A 130 -7.77 -11.59 1.42
N VAL A 131 -8.85 -11.37 0.65
CA VAL A 131 -9.11 -10.11 -0.06
C VAL A 131 -10.50 -9.59 0.27
N ARG A 132 -10.59 -8.28 0.56
CA ARG A 132 -11.83 -7.52 0.44
C ARG A 132 -11.88 -6.95 -0.98
N LEU A 133 -12.72 -7.51 -1.84
CA LEU A 133 -12.80 -7.11 -3.25
C LEU A 133 -14.04 -6.26 -3.50
N GLN A 134 -13.86 -5.09 -4.09
CA GLN A 134 -14.94 -4.25 -4.60
C GLN A 134 -14.73 -4.00 -6.09
N VAL A 135 -15.66 -4.48 -6.93
CA VAL A 135 -15.61 -4.27 -8.39
C VAL A 135 -16.73 -3.33 -8.81
N PHE A 136 -16.34 -2.16 -9.30
CA PHE A 136 -17.21 -1.14 -9.86
C PHE A 136 -17.28 -1.30 -11.37
N MET A 137 -18.49 -1.45 -11.90
CA MET A 137 -18.71 -1.50 -13.34
C MET A 137 -18.97 -0.09 -13.88
N ASN A 138 -17.99 0.49 -14.56
CA ASN A 138 -18.09 1.81 -15.19
C ASN A 138 -18.34 1.66 -16.69
N CYS A 139 -19.57 1.30 -17.05
CA CYS A 139 -19.96 1.01 -18.43
C CYS A 139 -20.04 2.29 -19.28
N ARG A 140 -19.66 2.19 -20.55
CA ARG A 140 -19.91 3.25 -21.54
C ARG A 140 -21.38 3.26 -21.95
N ALA A 141 -22.00 4.45 -21.95
CA ALA A 141 -23.42 4.60 -22.28
C ALA A 141 -23.76 4.37 -23.75
N LYS A 142 -22.80 4.53 -24.66
CA LYS A 142 -22.98 4.37 -26.11
C LYS A 142 -21.87 3.52 -26.68
N LEU A 143 -22.25 2.53 -27.49
CA LEU A 143 -21.37 1.65 -28.22
C LEU A 143 -21.69 1.81 -29.71
N SER A 144 -20.71 2.21 -30.51
CA SER A 144 -20.85 2.36 -31.96
C SER A 144 -20.69 1.04 -32.71
N GLU A 145 -20.03 0.06 -32.09
CA GLU A 145 -19.76 -1.25 -32.64
C GLU A 145 -19.71 -2.30 -31.52
N MET A 146 -19.64 -3.58 -31.89
CA MET A 146 -19.47 -4.67 -30.93
C MET A 146 -18.11 -4.54 -30.22
N PRO A 147 -18.09 -4.40 -28.88
CA PRO A 147 -16.87 -4.04 -28.16
C PRO A 147 -15.89 -5.22 -28.01
N LEU A 148 -16.41 -6.46 -27.92
CA LEU A 148 -15.61 -7.67 -27.79
C LEU A 148 -15.72 -8.50 -29.07
N LYS A 149 -14.62 -8.57 -29.85
CA LYS A 149 -14.55 -9.28 -31.15
C LYS A 149 -13.87 -10.66 -31.08
N SER A 150 -13.42 -11.09 -29.90
CA SER A 150 -12.75 -12.37 -29.71
C SER A 150 -13.01 -12.92 -28.32
N PHE A 151 -12.90 -14.24 -28.19
CA PHE A 151 -12.91 -14.91 -26.89
C PHE A 151 -11.57 -14.70 -26.17
N TYR A 152 -11.63 -14.63 -24.84
CA TYR A 152 -10.45 -14.55 -23.98
C TYR A 152 -10.50 -15.69 -22.97
N ARG A 153 -9.37 -16.39 -22.82
CA ARG A 153 -9.15 -17.41 -21.78
C ARG A 153 -7.80 -17.14 -21.15
N PHE A 154 -7.78 -16.97 -19.84
CA PHE A 154 -6.56 -16.91 -19.06
C PHE A 154 -6.40 -18.24 -18.33
N VAL A 155 -5.20 -18.82 -18.38
CA VAL A 155 -4.87 -20.05 -17.66
C VAL A 155 -3.87 -19.65 -16.58
N LEU A 156 -4.38 -19.53 -15.36
CA LEU A 156 -3.60 -19.32 -14.16
C LEU A 156 -4.26 -20.16 -13.07
N GLU A 157 -3.48 -21.05 -12.48
CA GLU A 157 -3.90 -21.94 -11.39
C GLU A 157 -3.41 -21.36 -10.06
N SER A 158 -4.14 -21.64 -8.98
CA SER A 158 -3.85 -21.12 -7.64
C SER A 158 -2.82 -21.95 -6.85
N ASP A 159 -2.23 -22.98 -7.50
CA ASP A 159 -1.35 -23.97 -6.89
C ASP A 159 0.11 -23.51 -6.77
#